data_AF-A0A0F9VWU2-F1
#
_entry.id   AF-A0A0F9VWU2-F1
#
_cell.length_a   1.000
_cell.length_b   1.000
_cell.length_c   1.000
_cell.angle_alpha   90.00
_cell.angle_beta   90.00
_cell.angle_gamma   90.00
#
_symmetry.space_group_name_H-M   'P 1'
#
loop_
_entity.id
_entity.type
_entity.pdbx_description
1 polymer ?
#
loop_
_entity_poly.entity_id
_entity_poly.type
_entity_poly.pdbx_seq_one_letter_code
_entity_poly.pdbx_strand_id
1 'polypeptide(L)'
;MNDMNAKTLEALKGSIRKWNRIFCKGAVNLGPTNCPLCKLFILSDCEGCPVSAKSGKSGCHGTPYYAFGRHHLVSHSIFIDHRVVGKCRSCKKHAKAERDFLASLLPDGEKWR
;
A
#
# COMPACT_ATOMS: atom_id res chain seq x y z
N MET A 1 -10.45 -5.95 21.12
CA MET A 1 -9.78 -5.06 20.16
C MET A 1 -8.32 -5.45 20.13
N ASN A 2 -7.78 -5.79 18.96
CA ASN A 2 -6.36 -6.13 18.83
C ASN A 2 -5.57 -4.82 18.90
N ASP A 3 -4.92 -4.55 20.02
CA ASP A 3 -4.03 -3.40 20.17
C ASP A 3 -2.88 -3.54 19.18
N MET A 4 -2.93 -2.74 18.11
CA MET A 4 -1.81 -2.59 17.18
C MET A 4 -0.70 -1.85 17.91
N ASN A 5 0.49 -2.44 17.99
CA ASN A 5 1.62 -1.75 18.64
C ASN A 5 1.98 -0.44 17.91
N ALA A 6 2.51 0.53 18.66
CA ALA A 6 2.81 1.87 18.16
C ALA A 6 3.73 1.87 16.92
N LYS A 7 4.72 0.96 16.86
CA LYS A 7 5.63 0.84 15.72
C LYS A 7 4.89 0.43 14.44
N THR A 8 3.95 -0.50 14.56
CA THR A 8 3.10 -0.97 13.46
C THR A 8 2.12 0.11 13.02
N LEU A 9 1.53 0.83 13.98
CA LEU A 9 0.64 1.96 13.72
C LEU A 9 1.36 3.07 12.94
N GLU A 10 2.56 3.45 13.34
CA GLU A 10 3.35 4.45 12.63
C GLU A 10 3.77 3.98 11.23
N ALA A 11 4.12 2.70 11.06
CA ALA A 11 4.41 2.12 9.76
C ALA A 11 3.16 2.06 8.86
N LEU A 12 1.98 1.77 9.42
CA LEU A 12 0.72 1.80 8.69
C LEU A 12 0.39 3.23 8.22
N LYS A 13 0.43 4.21 9.13
CA LYS A 13 0.25 5.64 8.78
C LYS A 13 1.27 6.09 7.73
N GLY A 14 2.52 5.66 7.83
CA GLY A 14 3.56 5.91 6.83
C GLY A 14 3.23 5.31 5.45
N SER A 15 2.71 4.09 5.42
CA SER A 15 2.28 3.41 4.19
C SER A 15 1.08 4.12 3.55
N ILE A 16 0.13 4.60 4.36
CA ILE A 16 -0.99 5.42 3.87
C ILE A 16 -0.48 6.73 3.26
N ARG A 17 0.45 7.44 3.93
CA ARG A 17 1.08 8.66 3.40
C ARG A 17 1.81 8.43 2.08
N LYS A 18 2.52 7.30 1.94
CA LYS A 18 3.13 6.88 0.66
C LYS A 18 2.07 6.81 -0.44
N TRP A 19 1.01 6.03 -0.25
CA TRP A 19 -0.04 5.85 -1.26
C TRP A 19 -0.82 7.13 -1.56
N ASN A 20 -1.00 7.99 -0.57
CA ASN A 20 -1.57 9.32 -0.80
C ASN A 20 -0.68 10.19 -1.69
N ARG A 21 0.65 10.13 -1.55
CA ARG A 21 1.58 10.83 -2.47
C ARG A 21 1.53 10.24 -3.88
N ILE A 22 1.44 8.91 -4.01
CA ILE A 22 1.27 8.24 -5.31
C ILE A 22 -0.02 8.74 -5.98
N PHE A 23 -1.14 8.75 -5.24
CA PHE A 23 -2.44 9.22 -5.73
C PHE A 23 -2.47 10.72 -6.09
N CYS A 24 -1.99 11.60 -5.20
CA CYS A 24 -2.11 13.05 -5.37
C CYS A 24 -1.04 13.64 -6.29
N LYS A 25 0.20 13.15 -6.19
CA LYS A 25 1.39 13.75 -6.82
C LYS A 25 2.04 12.86 -7.88
N GLY A 26 1.49 11.68 -8.16
CA GLY A 26 2.13 10.72 -9.06
C GLY A 26 3.49 10.24 -8.55
N ALA A 27 3.68 10.20 -7.22
CA ALA A 27 4.93 9.75 -6.63
C ALA A 27 5.23 8.29 -7.00
N VAL A 28 6.51 7.93 -6.93
CA VAL A 28 7.02 6.62 -7.35
C VAL A 28 6.69 5.52 -6.32
N ASN A 29 6.17 4.39 -6.79
CA ASN A 29 5.91 3.19 -5.99
C ASN A 29 7.08 2.19 -6.09
N LEU A 30 8.04 2.18 -5.17
CA LEU A 30 9.15 1.21 -5.18
C LEU A 30 8.81 -0.11 -4.45
N GLY A 31 7.53 -0.48 -4.41
CA GLY A 31 7.08 -1.69 -3.72
C GLY A 31 7.59 -1.75 -2.27
N PRO A 32 8.23 -2.87 -1.85
CA PRO A 32 8.82 -3.02 -0.51
C PRO A 32 9.87 -1.97 -0.14
N THR A 33 10.69 -1.51 -1.09
CA THR A 33 11.82 -0.62 -0.84
C THR A 33 11.41 0.69 -0.17
N ASN A 34 10.22 1.20 -0.50
CA ASN A 34 9.69 2.43 0.09
C ASN A 34 8.39 2.25 0.89
N CYS A 35 7.96 1.01 1.15
CA CYS A 35 6.79 0.72 1.98
C CYS A 35 7.20 0.55 3.47
N PRO A 36 6.78 1.43 4.39
CA PRO A 36 7.15 1.33 5.80
C PRO A 36 6.69 0.01 6.47
N LEU A 37 5.53 -0.54 6.10
CA LEU A 37 5.12 -1.86 6.61
C LEU A 37 6.05 -2.98 6.12
N CYS A 38 6.44 -2.97 4.83
CA CYS A 38 7.36 -3.98 4.32
C CYS A 38 8.71 -3.92 5.02
N LYS A 39 9.20 -2.73 5.40
CA LYS A 39 10.43 -2.60 6.21
C LYS A 39 10.36 -3.32 7.56
N LEU A 40 9.16 -3.53 8.09
CA LEU A 40 8.98 -4.25 9.36
C LEU A 40 8.76 -5.74 9.16
N PHE A 41 8.01 -6.13 8.14
CA PHE A 41 7.43 -7.48 8.07
C PHE A 41 7.88 -8.32 6.87
N ILE A 42 8.58 -7.76 5.87
CA ILE A 42 8.89 -8.53 4.65
C ILE A 42 9.84 -9.70 4.90
N LEU A 43 10.78 -9.55 5.84
CA LEU A 43 11.74 -10.61 6.19
C LEU A 43 11.09 -11.73 7.02
N SER A 44 9.87 -11.50 7.52
CA SER A 44 9.07 -12.47 8.28
C SER A 44 7.88 -12.97 7.46
N ASP A 45 7.98 -13.02 6.13
CA ASP A 45 6.90 -13.39 5.20
C ASP A 45 5.56 -12.68 5.48
N CYS A 46 5.64 -11.39 5.84
CA CYS A 46 4.50 -10.56 6.22
C CYS A 46 3.75 -11.01 7.49
N GLU A 47 4.31 -11.90 8.31
CA GLU A 47 3.76 -12.26 9.62
C GLU A 47 3.67 -11.01 10.52
N GLY A 48 2.54 -10.83 11.19
CA GLY A 48 2.25 -9.64 12.00
C GLY A 48 1.90 -8.37 11.20
N CYS A 49 1.99 -8.38 9.87
CA CYS A 49 1.57 -7.25 9.04
C CYS A 49 0.04 -7.12 9.02
N PRO A 50 -0.55 -5.93 9.30
CA PRO A 50 -2.00 -5.74 9.29
C PRO A 50 -2.63 -6.01 7.92
N VAL A 51 -1.87 -5.83 6.83
CA VAL A 51 -2.32 -6.18 5.48
C VAL A 51 -2.51 -7.68 5.34
N SER A 52 -1.50 -8.46 5.77
CA SER A 52 -1.54 -9.93 5.72
C SER A 52 -2.65 -10.47 6.63
N ALA A 53 -2.78 -9.90 7.84
CA ALA A 53 -3.86 -10.26 8.77
C ALA A 53 -5.25 -10.02 8.18
N LYS A 54 -5.45 -8.93 7.41
CA LYS A 54 -6.74 -8.63 6.77
C LYS A 54 -7.00 -9.46 5.52
N SER A 55 -5.99 -9.70 4.68
CA SER A 55 -6.15 -10.41 3.41
C SER A 55 -6.06 -11.93 3.52
N GLY A 56 -5.44 -12.43 4.61
CA GLY A 56 -5.04 -13.83 4.76
C GLY A 56 -3.91 -14.25 3.82
N LYS A 57 -3.17 -13.31 3.20
CA LYS A 57 -2.16 -13.60 2.17
C LYS A 57 -0.92 -12.73 2.31
N SER A 58 0.26 -13.31 2.11
CA SER A 58 1.53 -12.59 2.00
C SER A 58 1.69 -11.86 0.65
N GLY A 59 2.65 -10.94 0.58
CA GLY A 59 2.96 -10.20 -0.66
C GLY A 59 1.86 -9.26 -1.15
N CYS A 60 0.93 -8.86 -0.27
CA CYS A 60 -0.25 -8.04 -0.61
C CYS A 60 -1.15 -8.67 -1.69
N HIS A 61 -1.12 -10.00 -1.84
CA HIS A 61 -2.04 -10.69 -2.74
C HIS A 61 -3.49 -10.50 -2.29
N GLY A 62 -4.38 -10.26 -3.27
CA GLY A 62 -5.81 -10.04 -3.00
C GLY A 62 -6.15 -8.64 -2.48
N THR A 63 -5.19 -7.70 -2.41
CA THR A 63 -5.45 -6.30 -2.06
C THR A 63 -5.41 -5.38 -3.29
N PRO A 64 -5.84 -4.11 -3.17
CA PRO A 64 -5.75 -3.16 -4.29
C PRO A 64 -4.32 -2.95 -4.83
N TYR A 65 -3.30 -3.18 -4.03
CA TYR A 65 -1.89 -3.25 -4.46
C TYR A 65 -1.69 -4.15 -5.68
N TYR A 66 -2.28 -5.36 -5.63
CA TYR A 66 -2.15 -6.33 -6.72
C TYR A 66 -2.85 -5.83 -8.00
N ALA A 67 -4.03 -5.22 -7.85
CA ALA A 67 -4.74 -4.61 -8.97
C ALA A 67 -3.96 -3.44 -9.59
N PHE A 68 -3.30 -2.63 -8.76
CA PHE A 68 -2.41 -1.56 -9.21
C PHE A 68 -1.25 -2.11 -10.05
N GLY A 69 -0.55 -3.13 -9.56
CA GLY A 69 0.56 -3.79 -10.27
C GLY A 69 0.11 -4.43 -11.58
N ARG A 70 -1.00 -5.18 -11.57
CA ARG A 70 -1.57 -5.80 -12.77
C ARG A 70 -1.94 -4.79 -13.84
N HIS A 71 -2.52 -3.64 -13.45
CA HIS A 71 -2.86 -2.59 -14.41
C HIS A 71 -1.61 -1.98 -15.05
N HIS A 72 -0.52 -1.77 -14.28
CA HIS A 72 0.75 -1.30 -14.86
C HIS A 72 1.31 -2.29 -15.87
N LEU A 73 1.29 -3.59 -15.53
CA LEU A 73 1.76 -4.63 -16.42
C LEU A 73 0.96 -4.68 -17.74
N VAL A 74 -0.38 -4.69 -17.65
CA VAL A 74 -1.26 -4.89 -18.81
C VAL A 74 -1.44 -3.64 -19.65
N SER A 75 -1.61 -2.47 -19.02
CA SER A 75 -1.99 -1.24 -19.73
C SER A 75 -0.82 -0.34 -20.08
N HIS A 76 0.35 -0.59 -19.49
CA HIS A 76 1.55 0.21 -19.73
C HIS A 76 2.73 -0.63 -20.21
N SER A 77 2.59 -1.95 -20.32
CA SER A 77 3.67 -2.89 -20.72
C SER A 77 4.97 -2.68 -19.95
N ILE A 78 4.84 -2.20 -18.72
CA ILE A 78 5.96 -1.78 -17.90
C ILE A 78 5.82 -2.46 -16.55
N PHE A 79 6.86 -3.21 -16.18
CA PHE A 79 6.98 -3.76 -14.83
C PHE A 79 7.32 -2.66 -13.81
N ILE A 80 8.12 -1.64 -14.20
CA ILE A 80 8.74 -0.64 -13.32
C ILE A 80 8.97 0.71 -14.06
N ASP A 81 7.92 1.49 -14.36
CA ASP A 81 8.01 2.94 -14.64
C ASP A 81 6.87 3.60 -13.90
N HIS A 82 7.22 4.02 -12.70
CA HIS A 82 6.30 4.54 -11.72
C HIS A 82 5.90 6.00 -11.98
N ARG A 83 6.40 6.62 -13.06
CA ARG A 83 6.01 7.97 -13.49
C ARG A 83 4.65 8.00 -14.18
N VAL A 84 4.12 6.85 -14.58
CA VAL A 84 2.86 6.74 -15.33
C VAL A 84 1.62 7.08 -14.47
N VAL A 85 1.71 6.95 -13.14
CA VAL A 85 0.57 7.21 -12.24
C VAL A 85 0.01 8.62 -12.38
N GLY A 86 0.86 9.63 -12.59
CA GLY A 86 0.42 11.01 -12.76
C GLY A 86 -0.42 11.26 -14.03
N LYS A 87 -0.32 10.37 -15.03
CA LYS A 87 -0.94 10.54 -16.35
C LYS A 87 -2.10 9.58 -16.61
N CYS A 88 -2.18 8.45 -15.89
CA CYS A 88 -3.21 7.44 -16.10
C CYS A 88 -4.33 7.51 -15.03
N ARG A 89 -5.57 7.76 -15.46
CA ARG A 89 -6.76 7.81 -14.57
C ARG A 89 -6.98 6.49 -13.82
N SER A 90 -6.75 5.36 -14.47
CA SER A 90 -6.89 4.03 -13.86
C SER A 90 -5.80 3.75 -12.83
N CYS A 91 -4.53 4.11 -13.09
CA CYS A 91 -3.47 4.07 -12.07
C CYS A 91 -3.83 4.89 -10.84
N LYS A 92 -4.37 6.11 -11.03
CA LYS A 92 -4.83 6.97 -9.94
C LYS A 92 -5.99 6.33 -9.16
N LYS A 93 -6.94 5.68 -9.83
CA LYS A 93 -8.03 4.93 -9.18
C LYS A 93 -7.49 3.79 -8.29
N HIS A 94 -6.56 3.00 -8.82
CA HIS A 94 -5.94 1.91 -8.06
C HIS A 94 -5.10 2.42 -6.88
N ALA A 95 -4.33 3.50 -7.05
CA ALA A 95 -3.58 4.12 -5.96
C ALA A 95 -4.48 4.67 -4.85
N LYS A 96 -5.62 5.27 -5.21
CA LYS A 96 -6.65 5.68 -4.26
C LYS A 96 -7.20 4.48 -3.49
N ALA A 97 -7.55 3.41 -4.20
CA ALA A 97 -8.09 2.21 -3.57
C ALA A 97 -7.11 1.59 -2.56
N GLU A 98 -5.82 1.54 -2.89
CA GLU A 98 -4.80 1.02 -1.96
C GLU A 98 -4.63 1.91 -0.73
N ARG A 99 -4.60 3.24 -0.90
CA ARG A 99 -4.60 4.17 0.24
C ARG A 99 -5.81 3.95 1.14
N ASP A 100 -7.00 3.85 0.55
CA ASP A 100 -8.26 3.73 1.30
C ASP A 100 -8.35 2.37 2.01
N PHE A 101 -7.87 1.30 1.36
CA PHE A 101 -7.72 -0.01 1.99
C PHE A 101 -6.79 0.05 3.21
N LEU A 102 -5.59 0.63 3.08
CA LEU A 102 -4.68 0.78 4.22
C LEU A 102 -5.29 1.64 5.34
N ALA A 103 -6.03 2.70 4.99
CA ALA A 103 -6.72 3.53 5.99
C ALA A 103 -7.80 2.74 6.75
N SER A 104 -8.46 1.76 6.10
CA SER A 104 -9.43 0.88 6.77
C SER A 104 -8.81 -0.09 7.77
N LEU A 105 -7.48 -0.20 7.80
CA LEU A 105 -6.75 -1.05 8.76
C LEU A 105 -6.37 -0.29 10.04
N LEU A 106 -6.63 1.02 10.10
CA LEU A 106 -6.36 1.80 11.31
C LEU A 106 -7.29 1.33 12.45
N PRO A 107 -6.80 1.25 13.69
CA PRO A 107 -7.65 1.06 14.86
C PRO A 107 -8.71 2.17 14.99
N ASP A 108 -9.78 1.89 15.73
CA ASP A 108 -10.82 2.89 15.99
C ASP A 108 -10.24 4.13 16.67
N GLY A 109 -10.68 5.31 16.23
CA GLY A 109 -10.18 6.61 16.73
C GLY A 109 -8.88 7.09 16.08
N GLU A 110 -8.12 6.21 15.43
CA GLU A 110 -6.86 6.59 14.77
C GLU A 110 -7.09 7.27 13.41
N LYS A 111 -6.28 8.29 13.16
CA LYS A 111 -6.24 9.02 11.88
C LYS A 111 -4.81 9.10 11.37
N TRP A 112 -4.66 9.15 10.05
CA TRP A 112 -3.35 9.28 9.39
C TRP A 112 -3.05 10.69 8.90
N ARG A 113 -4.07 11.57 8.93
CA ARG A 113 -4.02 12.99 8.53
C ARG A 113 -3.84 13.87 9.75
#